data_AF-A0A6A5H894-F1
#
_entry.id   AF-A0A6A5H894-F1
#
_cell.length_a   1.000
_cell.length_b   1.000
_cell.length_c   1.000
_cell.angle_alpha   90.00
_cell.angle_beta   90.00
_cell.angle_gamma   90.00
#
_symmetry.space_group_name_H-M   'P 1'
#
loop_
_entity.id
_entity.type
_entity.pdbx_description
1 polymer ?
#
loop_
_entity_poly.entity_id
_entity_poly.type
_entity_poly.pdbx_seq_one_letter_code
_entity_poly.pdbx_strand_id
1 'polypeptide(L)'
;MSSLQTKTKKIDVPVSRDVEPSAPVEELEDTVPRDAQRKKQNENRPVNQFPTLSECPICTDEYSDTVIPRILTQCGHTVCEKCARKLLGHQVDITCPVCRKVTSVDGTVENLAKNFAVIEMARGN
;
A
#
# COMPACT_ATOMS: atom_id res chain seq x y z
N MET A 1 -27.93 11.39 51.68
CA MET A 1 -26.89 12.43 51.68
C MET A 1 -25.54 11.74 51.55
N SER A 2 -24.83 12.00 50.45
CA SER A 2 -23.36 11.95 50.26
C SER A 2 -23.02 11.51 48.84
N SER A 3 -22.81 12.51 47.98
CA SER A 3 -22.29 12.36 46.63
C SER A 3 -20.77 12.20 46.69
N LEU A 4 -20.22 11.16 46.07
CA LEU A 4 -18.78 10.97 45.92
C LEU A 4 -18.26 11.86 44.77
N GLN A 5 -17.41 12.83 45.10
CA GLN A 5 -16.76 13.73 44.15
C GLN A 5 -15.40 13.14 43.73
N THR A 6 -15.24 12.84 42.44
CA THR A 6 -13.96 12.47 41.85
C THR A 6 -13.12 13.74 41.60
N LYS A 7 -11.92 13.81 42.18
CA LYS A 7 -10.98 14.93 42.00
C LYS A 7 -10.14 14.74 40.74
N THR A 8 -10.36 15.58 39.73
CA THR A 8 -9.52 15.66 38.52
C THR A 8 -8.27 16.51 38.81
N LYS A 9 -7.08 15.95 38.57
CA LYS A 9 -5.79 16.65 38.70
C LYS A 9 -5.57 17.51 37.45
N LYS A 10 -5.48 18.83 37.66
CA LYS A 10 -5.22 19.84 36.62
C LYS A 10 -3.71 20.00 36.48
N ILE A 11 -3.20 19.97 35.25
CA ILE A 11 -1.78 20.19 34.95
C ILE A 11 -1.72 21.53 34.20
N ASP A 12 -1.14 22.54 34.85
CA ASP A 12 -0.86 23.85 34.26
C ASP A 12 0.35 23.73 33.32
N VAL A 13 0.15 23.97 32.02
CA VAL A 13 1.22 24.15 31.04
C VAL A 13 1.18 25.61 30.58
N PRO A 14 2.25 26.40 30.77
CA PRO A 14 2.27 27.79 30.37
C PRO A 14 2.50 27.97 28.87
N VAL A 15 2.00 29.11 28.40
CA VAL A 15 1.59 29.50 27.05
C VAL A 15 2.72 29.92 26.09
N SER A 16 2.45 29.74 24.80
CA SER A 16 2.88 30.42 23.56
C SER A 16 4.24 31.12 23.44
N ARG A 17 4.94 30.82 22.33
CA ARG A 17 5.75 31.79 21.58
C ARG A 17 5.69 31.52 20.08
N ASP A 18 4.98 32.39 19.37
CA ASP A 18 5.08 32.58 17.92
C ASP A 18 6.48 33.09 17.56
N VAL A 19 7.19 32.43 16.63
CA VAL A 19 8.25 33.06 15.81
C VAL A 19 8.35 32.37 14.44
N GLU A 20 7.75 32.98 13.44
CA GLU A 20 8.30 33.13 12.07
C GLU A 20 8.51 34.66 11.89
N PRO A 21 9.36 35.18 10.96
CA PRO A 21 9.81 34.55 9.71
C PRO A 21 11.28 34.87 9.30
N SER A 22 11.65 34.35 8.12
CA SER A 22 12.64 34.89 7.16
C SER A 22 14.14 34.74 7.48
N ALA A 23 14.79 33.81 6.78
CA ALA A 23 16.19 33.95 6.39
C ALA A 23 16.31 33.63 4.89
N PRO A 24 17.24 34.29 4.18
CA PRO A 24 17.11 34.61 2.76
C PRO A 24 17.38 33.41 1.86
N VAL A 25 16.62 33.37 0.76
CA VAL A 25 16.98 32.63 -0.45
C VAL A 25 18.29 33.22 -0.99
N GLU A 26 19.39 32.49 -0.85
CA GLU A 26 20.60 32.77 -1.62
C GLU A 26 20.53 31.92 -2.89
N GLU A 27 20.13 32.60 -3.96
CA GLU A 27 20.23 32.21 -5.34
C GLU A 27 21.71 32.12 -5.72
N LEU A 28 22.19 30.92 -6.04
CA LEU A 28 23.48 30.72 -6.70
C LEU A 28 23.22 29.92 -7.97
N GLU A 29 22.65 30.61 -8.94
CA GLU A 29 22.86 30.31 -10.34
C GLU A 29 24.31 30.68 -10.68
N ASP A 30 25.11 29.71 -11.12
CA ASP A 30 25.99 29.94 -12.26
C ASP A 30 26.72 28.68 -12.77
N THR A 31 26.57 28.49 -14.07
CA THR A 31 27.45 27.77 -14.99
C THR A 31 27.50 26.24 -14.88
N VAL A 32 26.65 25.57 -15.65
CA VAL A 32 26.92 24.21 -16.14
C VAL A 32 27.91 24.32 -17.32
N PRO A 33 29.18 23.88 -17.22
CA PRO A 33 30.05 23.83 -18.38
C PRO A 33 29.55 22.70 -19.29
N ARG A 34 29.11 23.11 -20.48
CA ARG A 34 28.83 22.22 -21.60
C ARG A 34 30.13 21.55 -22.06
N ASP A 35 29.99 20.31 -22.50
CA ASP A 35 30.91 19.60 -23.40
C ASP A 35 32.24 19.12 -22.80
N ALA A 36 32.23 17.93 -22.19
CA ALA A 36 33.16 16.82 -22.49
C ALA A 36 33.11 15.68 -21.45
N GLN A 37 31.99 14.95 -21.34
CA GLN A 37 32.06 13.52 -21.03
C GLN A 37 30.77 12.78 -21.37
N ARG A 38 30.45 12.68 -22.66
CA ARG A 38 29.51 11.67 -23.17
C ARG A 38 30.15 10.28 -23.07
N LYS A 39 30.22 9.71 -21.87
CA LYS A 39 30.48 8.28 -21.70
C LYS A 39 29.15 7.54 -21.75
N LYS A 40 28.95 6.87 -22.88
CA LYS A 40 27.96 5.82 -23.12
C LYS A 40 28.00 4.79 -21.99
N GLN A 41 26.89 4.06 -21.82
CA GLN A 41 26.59 3.01 -20.83
C GLN A 41 25.81 3.59 -19.63
N ASN A 42 24.48 3.48 -19.61
CA ASN A 42 23.87 2.21 -19.29
C ASN A 42 22.42 2.09 -19.83
N GLU A 43 22.23 1.37 -20.93
CA GLU A 43 20.94 0.84 -21.39
C GLU A 43 20.49 -0.40 -20.58
N ASN A 44 20.91 -0.57 -19.32
CA ASN A 44 20.42 -1.58 -18.38
C ASN A 44 19.95 -0.95 -17.07
N ARG A 45 19.04 0.03 -17.12
CA ARG A 45 18.15 0.19 -15.97
C ARG A 45 17.18 -1.00 -16.04
N PRO A 46 17.10 -1.89 -15.04
CA PRO A 46 16.01 -2.86 -14.99
C PRO A 46 14.74 -2.03 -15.08
N VAL A 47 13.97 -2.22 -16.17
CA VAL A 47 12.66 -1.60 -16.32
C VAL A 47 11.96 -1.91 -15.01
N ASN A 48 11.58 -0.86 -14.28
CA ASN A 48 10.94 -1.02 -12.99
C ASN A 48 9.69 -1.89 -13.23
N GLN A 49 9.80 -3.20 -13.00
CA GLN A 49 8.71 -4.13 -13.12
C GLN A 49 7.88 -3.95 -11.86
N PHE A 50 7.21 -2.81 -11.77
CA PHE A 50 6.12 -2.62 -10.84
C PHE A 50 5.10 -3.70 -11.21
N PRO A 51 4.65 -4.54 -10.25
CA PRO A 51 3.61 -5.52 -10.53
C PRO A 51 2.43 -4.77 -11.15
N THR A 52 2.02 -5.21 -12.33
CA THR A 52 0.85 -4.64 -13.00
C THR A 52 -0.35 -4.85 -12.06
N LEU A 53 -1.25 -3.86 -11.97
CA LEU A 53 -2.41 -3.95 -11.08
C LEU A 53 -3.36 -5.11 -11.47
N SER A 54 -3.18 -5.66 -12.67
CA SER A 54 -3.90 -6.79 -13.24
C SER A 54 -3.28 -8.16 -12.93
N GLU A 55 -2.18 -8.25 -12.17
CA GLU A 55 -1.53 -9.53 -11.84
C GLU A 55 -1.63 -9.90 -10.35
N CYS A 56 -1.60 -11.20 -10.07
CA CYS A 56 -1.51 -11.70 -8.71
C CYS A 56 -0.12 -11.43 -8.11
N PRO A 57 -0.01 -10.80 -6.92
CA PRO A 57 1.29 -10.49 -6.31
C PRO A 57 2.06 -11.71 -5.80
N ILE A 58 1.48 -12.92 -5.88
CA ILE A 58 2.09 -14.17 -5.42
C ILE A 58 2.55 -15.04 -6.59
N CYS A 59 1.66 -15.27 -7.57
CA CYS A 59 1.95 -16.16 -8.71
C CYS A 59 2.21 -15.41 -10.01
N THR A 60 2.09 -14.08 -10.03
CA THR A 60 2.27 -13.21 -11.20
C THR A 60 1.38 -13.56 -12.40
N ASP A 61 0.35 -14.39 -12.20
CA ASP A 61 -0.65 -14.67 -13.22
C ASP A 61 -1.59 -13.48 -13.37
N GLU A 62 -1.92 -13.13 -14.62
CA GLU A 62 -2.88 -12.09 -14.95
C GLU A 62 -4.31 -12.50 -14.57
N TYR A 63 -5.07 -11.58 -13.99
CA TYR A 63 -6.44 -11.80 -13.56
C TYR A 63 -7.38 -12.00 -14.75
N SER A 64 -8.28 -12.97 -14.61
CA SER A 64 -9.27 -13.31 -15.64
C SER A 64 -10.46 -14.00 -14.99
N ASP A 65 -11.42 -14.46 -15.79
CA ASP A 65 -12.53 -15.29 -15.27
C ASP A 65 -12.04 -16.63 -14.69
N THR A 66 -10.83 -17.06 -15.05
CA THR A 66 -10.22 -18.31 -14.56
C THR A 66 -9.19 -18.08 -13.46
N VAL A 67 -8.50 -16.94 -13.49
CA VAL A 67 -7.61 -16.47 -12.42
C VAL A 67 -8.38 -15.46 -11.59
N ILE A 68 -9.32 -15.96 -10.80
CA ILE A 68 -10.32 -15.13 -10.11
C ILE A 68 -9.65 -14.29 -9.02
N PRO A 69 -9.67 -12.95 -9.10
CA PRO A 69 -9.17 -12.07 -8.05
C PRO A 69 -10.11 -12.03 -6.85
N ARG A 70 -9.59 -12.27 -5.65
CA ARG A 70 -10.31 -12.20 -4.36
C ARG A 70 -9.76 -11.05 -3.51
N ILE A 71 -10.65 -10.27 -2.92
CA ILE A 71 -10.33 -9.12 -2.09
C ILE A 71 -10.19 -9.57 -0.63
N LEU A 72 -9.05 -9.26 -0.01
CA LEU A 72 -8.87 -9.40 1.43
C LEU A 72 -9.55 -8.22 2.15
N THR A 73 -10.73 -8.46 2.72
CA THR A 73 -11.67 -7.42 3.19
C THR A 73 -11.10 -6.47 4.24
N GLN A 74 -10.09 -6.89 5.00
CA GLN A 74 -9.46 -6.05 6.04
C GLN A 74 -8.45 -5.02 5.48
N CYS A 75 -8.08 -5.13 4.19
CA CYS A 75 -7.08 -4.24 3.59
C CYS A 75 -7.33 -3.83 2.15
N GLY A 76 -8.22 -4.51 1.41
CA GLY A 76 -8.50 -4.22 0.00
C GLY A 76 -7.49 -4.81 -0.99
N HIS A 77 -6.36 -5.37 -0.53
CA HIS A 77 -5.43 -6.04 -1.44
C HIS A 77 -6.06 -7.28 -2.06
N THR A 78 -5.70 -7.50 -3.32
CA THR A 78 -6.26 -8.58 -4.14
C THR A 78 -5.22 -9.66 -4.37
N VAL A 79 -5.64 -10.92 -4.27
CA VAL A 79 -4.85 -12.11 -4.63
C VAL A 79 -5.73 -13.07 -5.42
N CYS A 80 -5.16 -13.92 -6.29
CA CYS A 80 -5.99 -14.89 -7.00
C CYS A 80 -6.55 -15.96 -6.05
N GLU A 81 -7.70 -16.54 -6.38
CA GLU A 81 -8.41 -17.54 -5.56
C GLU A 81 -7.54 -18.74 -5.22
N LYS A 82 -6.75 -19.23 -6.19
CA LYS A 82 -5.80 -20.34 -5.97
C LYS A 82 -4.77 -20.00 -4.90
N CYS A 83 -4.22 -18.77 -4.94
CA CYS A 83 -3.25 -18.32 -3.95
C CYS A 83 -3.91 -18.03 -2.60
N ALA A 84 -5.11 -17.46 -2.57
CA ALA A 84 -5.87 -17.31 -1.33
C ALA A 84 -6.14 -18.66 -0.65
N ARG A 85 -6.48 -19.72 -1.42
CA ARG A 85 -6.65 -21.08 -0.89
C ARG A 85 -5.37 -21.65 -0.30
N LYS A 86 -4.22 -21.40 -0.93
CA LYS A 86 -2.91 -21.79 -0.40
C LYS A 86 -2.56 -21.04 0.89
N LEU A 87 -2.88 -19.75 0.96
CA LEU A 87 -2.64 -18.94 2.16
C LEU A 87 -3.55 -19.35 3.33
N LEU A 88 -4.81 -19.67 3.05
CA LEU A 88 -5.76 -20.14 4.06
C LEU A 88 -5.35 -21.51 4.60
N GLY A 89 -4.99 -22.45 3.71
CA GLY A 89 -4.56 -23.80 4.11
C GLY A 89 -5.63 -24.50 4.97
N HIS A 90 -5.26 -24.84 6.20
CA HIS A 90 -6.17 -25.41 7.22
C HIS A 90 -6.60 -24.40 8.29
N GLN A 91 -6.30 -23.11 8.09
CA GLN A 91 -6.65 -22.03 9.00
C GLN A 91 -7.99 -21.40 8.60
N VAL A 92 -8.47 -20.46 9.42
CA VAL A 92 -9.67 -19.65 9.14
C VAL A 92 -9.30 -18.22 8.73
N ASP A 93 -8.01 -17.87 8.75
CA ASP A 93 -7.53 -16.53 8.51
C ASP A 93 -6.50 -16.49 7.37
N ILE A 94 -6.48 -15.40 6.60
CA ILE A 94 -5.45 -15.11 5.61
C ILE A 94 -4.66 -13.89 6.05
N THR A 95 -3.34 -14.03 6.19
CA THR A 95 -2.43 -12.88 6.34
C THR A 95 -2.11 -12.30 4.97
N CYS A 96 -2.42 -11.02 4.76
CA CYS A 96 -2.15 -10.34 3.49
C CYS A 96 -0.64 -10.33 3.16
N PRO A 97 -0.21 -10.80 1.97
CA PRO A 97 1.20 -10.80 1.60
C PRO A 97 1.78 -9.39 1.35
N VAL A 98 0.92 -8.40 1.10
CA VAL A 98 1.33 -7.03 0.76
C VAL A 98 1.50 -6.17 2.02
N CYS A 99 0.51 -6.21 2.93
CA CYS A 99 0.46 -5.30 4.09
C CYS A 99 0.36 -6.01 5.44
N ARG A 100 0.40 -7.34 5.47
CA ARG A 100 0.34 -8.18 6.67
C ARG A 100 -0.91 -8.07 7.53
N LYS A 101 -1.94 -7.33 7.12
CA LYS A 101 -3.25 -7.35 7.79
C LYS A 101 -3.90 -8.72 7.63
N VAL A 102 -4.48 -9.21 8.72
CA VAL A 102 -5.15 -10.51 8.79
C VAL A 102 -6.61 -10.34 8.37
N THR A 103 -7.13 -11.24 7.54
CA THR A 103 -8.54 -11.30 7.12
C THR A 103 -9.13 -12.65 7.51
N SER A 104 -10.17 -12.65 8.35
CA SER A 104 -10.95 -13.84 8.66
C SER A 104 -11.79 -14.24 7.46
N VAL A 105 -11.81 -15.53 7.14
CA VAL A 105 -12.54 -16.13 6.03
C VAL A 105 -13.67 -16.98 6.61
N ASP A 106 -14.90 -16.53 6.40
CA ASP A 106 -16.08 -17.28 6.83
C ASP A 106 -16.34 -18.43 5.86
N GLY A 107 -15.89 -19.63 6.21
CA GLY A 107 -16.05 -20.84 5.40
C GLY A 107 -14.95 -20.98 4.36
N THR A 108 -15.27 -20.78 3.08
CA THR A 108 -14.32 -21.01 1.98
C THR A 108 -13.86 -19.71 1.33
N VAL A 109 -12.74 -19.77 0.63
CA VAL A 109 -12.14 -18.62 -0.07
C VAL A 109 -13.10 -18.02 -1.11
N GLU A 110 -14.00 -18.83 -1.66
CA GLU A 110 -14.99 -18.41 -2.64
C GLU A 110 -16.01 -17.40 -2.09
N ASN A 111 -16.13 -17.29 -0.76
CA ASN A 111 -16.96 -16.29 -0.09
C ASN A 111 -16.31 -14.90 -0.03
N LEU A 112 -14.99 -14.79 -0.25
CA LEU A 112 -14.34 -13.49 -0.36
C LEU A 112 -14.83 -12.76 -1.62
N ALA A 113 -15.02 -11.45 -1.52
CA ALA A 113 -15.51 -10.66 -2.65
C ALA A 113 -14.58 -10.79 -3.88
N LYS A 114 -15.17 -10.96 -5.07
CA LYS A 114 -14.44 -10.89 -6.34
C LYS A 114 -14.12 -9.45 -6.68
N ASN A 115 -12.92 -9.19 -7.21
CA ASN A 115 -12.58 -7.88 -7.74
C ASN A 115 -12.83 -7.83 -9.26
N PHE A 116 -14.05 -7.50 -9.69
CA PHE A 116 -14.36 -7.44 -11.12
C PHE A 116 -13.60 -6.33 -11.85
N ALA A 117 -13.28 -5.22 -11.16
CA ALA A 117 -12.58 -4.09 -11.75
C ALA A 117 -11.19 -4.48 -12.27
N VAL A 118 -10.43 -5.32 -11.54
CA VAL A 118 -9.10 -5.75 -12.02
C VAL A 118 -9.17 -6.74 -13.19
N ILE A 119 -10.28 -7.48 -13.34
CA ILE A 119 -10.52 -8.33 -14.51
C ILE A 119 -10.79 -7.45 -15.73
N GLU A 120 -11.58 -6.39 -15.58
CA GLU A 120 -11.85 -5.43 -16.66
C GLU A 120 -10.57 -4.69 -17.09
N MET A 121 -9.75 -4.26 -16.12
CA MET A 121 -8.45 -3.65 -16.41
C MET A 121 -7.51 -4.59 -17.17
N ALA A 122 -7.45 -5.87 -16.79
CA ALA A 122 -6.65 -6.88 -17.50
C ALA A 122 -7.09 -7.07 -18.96
N ARG A 123 -8.37 -6.83 -19.27
CA ARG A 123 -8.90 -6.92 -20.64
C ARG A 123 -8.60 -5.69 -21.51
N GLY A 124 -8.10 -4.59 -20.93
CA GLY A 124 -7.69 -3.40 -21.67
C GLY A 124 -8.85 -2.57 -22.25
N ASN A 125 -10.00 -2.54 -21.56
CA ASN A 125 -11.15 -1.70 -21.94
C ASN A 125 -11.11 -0.32 -21.26
#